data_AF-A0A0C9YYY7-F1
#
_entry.id   AF-A0A0C9YYY7-F1
#
_cell.length_a   1.000
_cell.length_b   1.000
_cell.length_c   1.000
_cell.angle_alpha   90.00
_cell.angle_beta   90.00
_cell.angle_gamma   90.00
#
_symmetry.space_group_name_H-M   'P 1'
#
loop_
_entity.id
_entity.type
_entity.pdbx_description
1 polymer ?
#
loop_
_entity_poly.entity_id
_entity_poly.type
_entity_poly.pdbx_seq_one_letter_code
_entity_poly.pdbx_strand_id
1 'polypeptide(L)'
;MVEVEERGPDTLTREERKEYSVFWELLKIIPNLEDHIMSSSMQDVIAMAELIQKGASAARSDDTKSMKAAIIDWITPKGQALIPHIPRNAKTGRGFHHERTSALLCPAGYEWANSETKAKLHSSQLQVAGDQWPLFSYADYSYDVEDPWNSLLHSSLLVLAYRHIFTSPSSVDQVLKATQSGNACIHGM
;
A
#
# COMPACT_ATOMS: atom_id res chain seq x y z
N MET A 1 -1.79 -29.50 17.34
CA MET A 1 -2.87 -28.95 16.50
C MET A 1 -4.25 -29.47 16.90
N VAL A 2 -4.36 -30.76 17.25
CA VAL A 2 -5.57 -31.39 17.84
C VAL A 2 -6.10 -30.64 19.08
N GLU A 3 -5.23 -30.10 19.95
CA GLU A 3 -5.65 -29.38 21.17
C GLU A 3 -6.39 -28.05 20.93
N VAL A 4 -6.19 -27.37 19.79
CA VAL A 4 -6.89 -26.10 19.47
C VAL A 4 -8.26 -26.40 18.84
N GLU A 5 -8.35 -27.45 18.03
CA GLU A 5 -9.63 -27.95 17.52
C GLU A 5 -10.51 -28.52 18.65
N GLU A 6 -9.92 -29.13 19.69
CA GLU A 6 -10.65 -29.64 20.85
C GLU A 6 -11.13 -28.54 21.83
N ARG A 7 -10.43 -27.40 21.94
CA ARG A 7 -10.81 -26.29 22.84
C ARG A 7 -11.86 -25.34 22.27
N GLY A 8 -12.08 -25.37 20.95
CA GLY A 8 -12.99 -24.50 20.24
C GLY A 8 -12.42 -23.07 20.04
N PRO A 9 -12.70 -22.42 18.90
CA PRO A 9 -12.15 -21.11 18.55
C PRO A 9 -12.58 -19.95 19.48
N ASP A 10 -13.56 -20.19 20.35
CA ASP A 10 -14.09 -19.21 21.30
C ASP A 10 -13.21 -19.02 22.55
N THR A 11 -12.27 -19.94 22.82
CA THR A 11 -11.33 -19.81 23.95
C THR A 11 -10.08 -19.01 23.60
N LEU A 12 -9.87 -18.71 22.31
CA LEU A 12 -8.70 -17.98 21.82
C LEU A 12 -8.91 -16.47 21.93
N THR A 13 -7.85 -15.76 22.29
CA THR A 13 -7.78 -14.30 22.17
C THR A 13 -7.90 -13.85 20.71
N ARG A 14 -8.13 -12.55 20.49
CA ARG A 14 -8.19 -12.00 19.12
C ARG A 14 -6.86 -12.18 18.40
N GLU A 15 -5.76 -12.02 19.11
CA GLU A 15 -4.40 -12.17 18.63
C GLU A 15 -4.13 -13.61 18.21
N GLU A 16 -4.41 -14.59 19.09
CA GLU A 16 -4.22 -16.01 18.78
C GLU A 16 -5.08 -16.47 17.59
N ARG A 17 -6.32 -15.99 17.47
CA ARG A 17 -7.17 -16.28 16.29
C ARG A 17 -6.55 -15.75 15.01
N LYS A 18 -5.98 -14.54 15.05
CA LYS A 18 -5.32 -13.94 13.90
C LYS A 18 -4.07 -14.71 13.52
N GLU A 19 -3.23 -15.07 14.49
CA GLU A 19 -2.01 -15.87 14.27
C GLU A 19 -2.35 -17.25 13.71
N TYR A 20 -3.36 -17.92 14.29
CA TYR A 20 -3.86 -19.21 13.81
C TYR A 20 -4.37 -19.13 12.37
N SER A 21 -5.13 -18.09 12.01
CA SER A 21 -5.58 -17.87 10.64
C SER A 21 -4.42 -17.64 9.68
N VAL A 22 -3.43 -16.83 10.05
CA VAL A 22 -2.23 -16.61 9.22
C VAL A 22 -1.46 -17.92 9.03
N PHE A 23 -1.30 -18.71 10.08
CA PHE A 23 -0.64 -20.01 10.03
C PHE A 23 -1.32 -20.94 9.02
N TRP A 24 -2.66 -21.06 9.08
CA TRP A 24 -3.41 -21.88 8.13
C TRP A 24 -3.29 -21.41 6.68
N GLU A 25 -3.27 -20.10 6.44
CA GLU A 25 -3.02 -19.59 5.09
C GLU A 25 -1.59 -19.91 4.62
N LEU A 26 -0.59 -19.85 5.51
CA LEU A 26 0.78 -20.23 5.19
C LEU A 26 0.89 -21.72 4.80
N LEU A 27 0.18 -22.61 5.50
CA LEU A 27 0.16 -24.04 5.16
C LEU A 27 -0.42 -24.32 3.76
N LYS A 28 -1.36 -23.50 3.29
CA LYS A 28 -1.91 -23.63 1.93
C LYS A 28 -0.90 -23.20 0.86
N ILE A 29 -0.01 -22.27 1.19
CA ILE A 29 0.95 -21.67 0.24
C ILE A 29 2.27 -22.44 0.22
N ILE A 30 2.73 -22.92 1.38
CA ILE A 30 4.04 -23.54 1.56
C ILE A 30 3.86 -25.04 1.79
N PRO A 31 4.13 -25.89 0.79
CA PRO A 31 3.98 -27.33 0.91
C PRO A 31 4.84 -27.90 2.04
N ASN A 32 4.27 -28.84 2.80
CA ASN A 32 4.93 -29.55 3.90
C ASN A 32 5.48 -28.66 5.03
N LEU A 33 5.01 -27.41 5.13
CA LEU A 33 5.47 -26.48 6.17
C LEU A 33 5.19 -27.02 7.58
N GLU A 34 4.02 -27.64 7.79
CA GLU A 34 3.62 -28.22 9.08
C GLU A 34 4.59 -29.32 9.50
N ASP A 35 4.81 -30.32 8.64
CA ASP A 35 5.73 -31.42 8.91
C ASP A 35 7.15 -30.92 9.19
N HIS A 36 7.59 -29.89 8.44
CA HIS A 36 8.90 -29.31 8.62
C HIS A 36 9.01 -28.61 9.99
N ILE A 37 8.03 -27.79 10.39
CA ILE A 37 8.01 -27.14 11.70
C ILE A 37 7.99 -28.17 12.83
N MET A 38 7.17 -29.22 12.69
CA MET A 38 6.98 -30.22 13.74
C MET A 38 8.16 -31.19 13.91
N SER A 39 8.99 -31.36 12.87
CA SER A 39 10.17 -32.22 12.89
C SER A 39 11.50 -31.48 13.05
N SER A 40 11.48 -30.14 12.96
CA SER A 40 12.66 -29.28 13.04
C SER A 40 13.06 -28.90 14.46
N SER A 41 14.32 -28.48 14.63
CA SER A 41 14.78 -27.88 15.87
C SER A 41 14.21 -26.46 16.05
N MET A 42 14.20 -25.95 17.28
CA MET A 42 13.78 -24.56 17.56
C MET A 42 14.59 -23.54 16.74
N GLN A 43 15.89 -23.79 16.53
CA GLN A 43 16.74 -22.90 15.73
C GLN A 43 16.32 -22.86 14.27
N ASP A 44 15.96 -24.01 13.70
CA ASP A 44 15.49 -24.07 12.31
C ASP A 44 14.14 -23.37 12.16
N VAL A 45 13.22 -23.54 13.12
CA VAL A 45 11.93 -22.84 13.14
C VAL A 45 12.11 -21.33 13.21
N ILE A 46 13.05 -20.84 14.05
CA ILE A 46 13.39 -19.41 14.10
C ILE A 46 13.93 -18.95 12.74
N ALA A 47 14.85 -19.70 12.13
CA ALA A 47 15.40 -19.36 10.82
C ALA A 47 14.31 -19.30 9.73
N MET A 48 13.33 -20.21 9.74
CA MET A 48 12.19 -20.17 8.82
C MET A 48 11.35 -18.90 9.01
N ALA A 49 11.04 -18.54 10.26
CA ALA A 49 10.29 -17.33 10.57
C ALA A 49 11.04 -16.06 10.10
N GLU A 50 12.36 -16.01 10.30
CA GLU A 50 13.20 -14.92 9.79
C GLU A 50 13.16 -14.82 8.26
N LEU A 51 13.19 -15.95 7.54
CA LEU A 51 13.10 -15.98 6.08
C LEU A 51 11.74 -15.48 5.58
N ILE A 52 10.64 -15.89 6.22
CA ILE A 52 9.28 -15.40 5.89
C ILE A 52 9.21 -13.89 6.11
N GLN A 53 9.66 -13.41 7.27
CA GLN A 53 9.66 -11.99 7.60
C GLN A 53 10.54 -11.17 6.66
N LYS A 54 11.70 -11.71 6.27
CA LYS A 54 12.60 -11.11 5.29
C LYS A 54 11.94 -11.02 3.92
N GLY A 55 11.30 -12.08 3.44
CA GLY A 55 10.55 -12.09 2.18
C GLY A 55 9.44 -11.04 2.15
N ALA A 56 8.59 -11.01 3.18
CA ALA A 56 7.51 -10.04 3.30
C ALA A 56 8.03 -8.59 3.38
N SER A 57 9.17 -8.37 4.03
CA SER A 57 9.78 -7.04 4.12
C SER A 57 10.45 -6.62 2.81
N ALA A 58 11.09 -7.56 2.10
CA ALA A 58 11.67 -7.31 0.79
C ALA A 58 10.61 -6.94 -0.25
N ALA A 59 9.50 -7.70 -0.30
CA ALA A 59 8.38 -7.41 -1.20
C ALA A 59 7.82 -5.99 -1.00
N ARG A 60 7.49 -5.62 0.24
CA ARG A 60 7.02 -4.25 0.58
C ARG A 60 8.03 -3.16 0.20
N SER A 61 9.33 -3.44 0.42
CA SER A 61 10.39 -2.51 0.07
C SER A 61 10.48 -2.30 -1.44
N ASP A 62 10.40 -3.38 -2.23
CA ASP A 62 10.43 -3.31 -3.70
C ASP A 62 9.19 -2.61 -4.28
N ASP A 63 8.00 -2.88 -3.73
CA ASP A 63 6.76 -2.19 -4.10
C ASP A 63 6.86 -0.68 -3.85
N THR A 64 7.25 -0.29 -2.64
CA THR A 64 7.37 1.13 -2.28
C THR A 64 8.50 1.83 -3.05
N LYS A 65 9.60 1.12 -3.35
CA LYS A 65 10.72 1.64 -4.14
C LYS A 65 10.33 1.88 -5.59
N SER A 66 9.61 0.95 -6.21
CA SER A 66 9.18 1.08 -7.61
C SER A 66 8.09 2.16 -7.75
N MET A 67 7.12 2.19 -6.83
CA MET A 67 6.06 3.21 -6.81
C MET A 67 6.60 4.62 -6.57
N LYS A 68 7.68 4.78 -5.79
CA LYS A 68 8.32 6.09 -5.55
C LYS A 68 8.66 6.82 -6.85
N ALA A 69 9.10 6.11 -7.89
CA ALA A 69 9.41 6.74 -9.17
C ALA A 69 8.13 6.97 -10.00
N ALA A 70 7.26 5.96 -10.07
CA ALA A 70 6.06 5.98 -10.91
C ALA A 70 5.05 7.05 -10.48
N ILE A 71 4.89 7.28 -9.17
CA ILE A 71 3.92 8.27 -8.65
C ILE A 71 4.18 9.68 -9.19
N ILE A 72 5.44 10.03 -9.47
CA ILE A 72 5.78 11.34 -10.04
C ILE A 72 5.24 11.47 -11.45
N ASP A 73 5.31 10.39 -12.24
CA ASP A 73 4.78 10.37 -13.60
C ASP A 73 3.24 10.46 -13.56
N TRP A 74 2.59 9.75 -12.63
CA TRP A 74 1.13 9.72 -12.52
C TRP A 74 0.52 11.06 -12.07
N ILE A 75 1.19 11.78 -11.16
CA ILE A 75 0.69 13.09 -10.70
C ILE A 75 1.04 14.22 -11.65
N THR A 76 1.95 14.01 -12.62
CA THR A 76 2.34 15.02 -13.61
C THR A 76 1.24 15.14 -14.67
N PRO A 77 0.64 16.34 -14.88
CA PRO A 77 -0.34 16.53 -15.95
C PRO A 77 0.27 16.22 -17.34
N LYS A 78 -0.53 15.62 -18.22
CA LYS A 78 -0.07 15.23 -19.56
C LYS A 78 0.47 16.44 -20.33
N GLY A 79 1.67 16.30 -20.88
CA GLY A 79 2.35 17.35 -21.65
C GLY A 79 2.90 18.51 -20.82
N GLN A 80 2.86 18.43 -19.48
CA GLN A 80 3.39 19.44 -18.58
C GLN A 80 4.54 18.89 -17.74
N ALA A 81 5.22 19.79 -17.03
CA ALA A 81 6.22 19.44 -16.02
C ALA A 81 5.75 19.92 -14.64
N LEU A 82 6.14 19.20 -13.60
CA LEU A 82 6.00 19.69 -12.23
C LEU A 82 6.97 20.84 -11.98
N ILE A 83 6.49 21.89 -11.34
CA ILE A 83 7.26 23.10 -11.03
C ILE A 83 7.13 23.35 -9.51
N PRO A 84 8.25 23.31 -8.75
CA PRO A 84 9.60 22.94 -9.18
C PRO A 84 9.71 21.46 -9.61
N HIS A 85 10.72 21.12 -10.42
CA HIS A 85 10.92 19.73 -10.85
C HIS A 85 11.10 18.79 -9.64
N ILE A 86 10.33 17.70 -9.61
CA ILE A 86 10.49 16.64 -8.60
C ILE A 86 11.29 15.47 -9.20
N PRO A 87 12.49 15.15 -8.68
CA PRO A 87 13.24 13.99 -9.14
C PRO A 87 12.53 12.67 -8.77
N ARG A 88 12.46 11.73 -9.73
CA ARG A 88 11.81 10.42 -9.56
C ARG A 88 12.46 9.54 -8.48
N ASN A 89 13.77 9.67 -8.28
CA ASN A 89 14.54 8.83 -7.37
C ASN A 89 14.72 9.41 -5.96
N ALA A 90 14.41 10.69 -5.72
CA ALA A 90 14.55 11.34 -4.42
C ALA A 90 13.21 11.77 -3.83
N LYS A 91 13.08 11.72 -2.51
CA LYS A 91 11.88 12.15 -1.78
C LYS A 91 11.87 13.67 -1.49
N THR A 92 13.01 14.33 -1.61
CA THR A 92 13.16 15.77 -1.39
C THR A 92 12.24 16.56 -2.32
N GLY A 93 11.60 17.60 -1.79
CA GLY A 93 10.68 18.44 -2.56
C GLY A 93 9.31 17.80 -2.82
N ARG A 94 8.99 16.66 -2.19
CA ARG A 94 7.64 16.07 -2.19
C ARG A 94 6.87 16.47 -0.93
N GLY A 95 5.62 16.02 -0.84
CA GLY A 95 4.78 16.25 0.34
C GLY A 95 4.22 17.67 0.35
N PHE A 96 4.24 18.33 1.51
CA PHE A 96 3.73 19.69 1.66
C PHE A 96 4.66 20.80 1.13
N HIS A 97 5.84 20.46 0.61
CA HIS A 97 6.81 21.41 0.06
C HIS A 97 6.66 21.66 -1.45
N HIS A 98 5.65 21.07 -2.10
CA HIS A 98 5.40 21.23 -3.52
C HIS A 98 3.90 21.27 -3.81
N GLU A 99 3.46 22.31 -4.54
CA GLU A 99 2.05 22.66 -4.77
C GLU A 99 1.20 21.49 -5.26
N ARG A 100 1.68 20.71 -6.24
CA ARG A 100 0.96 19.54 -6.74
C ARG A 100 0.78 18.43 -5.70
N THR A 101 1.84 18.04 -4.99
CA THR A 101 1.76 16.94 -4.02
C THR A 101 1.01 17.36 -2.77
N SER A 102 1.15 18.62 -2.36
CA SER A 102 0.47 19.16 -1.20
C SER A 102 -1.03 19.29 -1.41
N ALA A 103 -1.47 19.73 -2.60
CA ALA A 103 -2.89 19.75 -2.97
C ALA A 103 -3.53 18.35 -2.89
N LEU A 104 -2.83 17.32 -3.39
CA LEU A 104 -3.29 15.93 -3.35
C LEU A 104 -3.29 15.34 -1.91
N LEU A 105 -2.33 15.74 -1.08
CA LEU A 105 -2.19 15.26 0.30
C LEU A 105 -3.00 16.08 1.31
N CYS A 106 -3.53 17.24 0.90
CA CYS A 106 -4.38 18.07 1.74
C CYS A 106 -5.56 17.22 2.22
N PRO A 107 -5.88 17.22 3.52
CA PRO A 107 -7.03 16.46 3.99
C PRO A 107 -8.30 17.04 3.38
N ALA A 108 -9.24 16.18 3.01
CA ALA A 108 -10.38 16.51 2.17
C ALA A 108 -11.34 17.54 2.78
N GLY A 109 -11.41 17.61 4.12
CA GLY A 109 -12.16 18.64 4.84
C GLY A 109 -11.52 20.03 4.82
N TYR A 110 -10.34 20.20 4.22
CA TYR A 110 -9.65 21.48 4.12
C TYR A 110 -9.47 21.91 2.67
N GLU A 111 -9.69 23.20 2.43
CA GLU A 111 -9.43 23.83 1.15
C GLU A 111 -7.93 24.14 1.02
N TRP A 112 -7.25 23.51 0.05
CA TRP A 112 -5.84 23.77 -0.19
C TRP A 112 -5.61 25.21 -0.65
N ALA A 113 -6.56 25.85 -1.36
CA ALA A 113 -6.42 27.25 -1.76
C ALA A 113 -6.34 28.24 -0.57
N ASN A 114 -6.72 27.82 0.64
CA ASN A 114 -6.62 28.65 1.84
C ASN A 114 -5.15 28.77 2.33
N SER A 115 -4.60 29.97 2.24
CA SER A 115 -3.22 30.29 2.67
C SER A 115 -2.91 29.94 4.12
N GLU A 116 -3.87 30.02 5.03
CA GLU A 116 -3.70 29.63 6.43
C GLU A 116 -3.56 28.11 6.56
N THR A 117 -4.42 27.34 5.88
CA THR A 117 -4.30 25.88 5.82
C THR A 117 -2.95 25.46 5.25
N LYS A 118 -2.53 26.07 4.13
CA LYS A 118 -1.21 25.81 3.52
C LYS A 118 -0.09 26.04 4.52
N ALA A 119 -0.10 27.20 5.20
CA ALA A 119 0.94 27.56 6.16
C ALA A 119 0.98 26.57 7.33
N LYS A 120 -0.17 26.19 7.89
CA LYS A 120 -0.24 25.25 9.03
C LYS A 120 0.16 23.83 8.66
N LEU A 121 -0.18 23.35 7.45
CA LEU A 121 0.26 22.06 6.95
C LEU A 121 1.78 22.05 6.70
N HIS A 122 2.31 23.11 6.09
CA HIS A 122 3.74 23.24 5.84
C HIS A 122 4.56 23.34 7.13
N SER A 123 4.07 24.08 8.14
CA SER A 123 4.73 24.22 9.44
C SER A 123 4.47 23.06 10.40
N SER A 124 3.69 22.04 9.99
CA SER A 124 3.24 20.92 10.84
C SER A 124 2.48 21.37 12.11
N GLN A 125 1.85 22.55 12.06
CA GLN A 125 1.00 23.07 13.15
C GLN A 125 -0.43 22.52 13.08
N LEU A 126 -0.85 22.02 11.90
CA LEU A 126 -2.11 21.31 11.76
C LEU A 126 -1.89 19.81 11.96
N GLN A 127 -2.40 19.27 13.07
CA GLN A 127 -2.49 17.82 13.24
C GLN A 127 -3.72 17.29 12.52
N VAL A 128 -3.49 16.53 11.46
CA VAL A 128 -4.53 15.87 10.69
C VAL A 128 -4.96 14.61 11.44
N ALA A 129 -6.24 14.51 11.78
CA ALA A 129 -6.78 13.34 12.44
C ALA A 129 -6.82 12.13 11.47
N GLY A 130 -6.76 10.90 12.01
CA GLY A 130 -6.65 9.69 11.19
C GLY A 130 -7.90 9.36 10.36
N ASP A 131 -9.02 10.01 10.65
CA ASP A 131 -10.28 9.93 9.90
C ASP A 131 -10.36 10.97 8.76
N GLN A 132 -9.42 11.91 8.70
CA GLN A 132 -9.32 12.90 7.63
C GLN A 132 -8.49 12.34 6.47
N TRP A 133 -9.19 11.78 5.48
CA TRP A 133 -8.56 11.26 4.28
C TRP A 133 -7.94 12.37 3.42
N PRO A 134 -6.78 12.11 2.79
CA PRO A 134 -6.22 13.04 1.81
C PRO A 134 -7.08 13.09 0.55
N LEU A 135 -7.09 14.23 -0.13
CA LEU A 135 -7.91 14.47 -1.31
C LEU A 135 -7.65 13.48 -2.45
N PHE A 136 -6.41 12.99 -2.58
CA PHE A 136 -6.07 11.97 -3.58
C PHE A 136 -6.84 10.66 -3.41
N SER A 137 -7.47 10.40 -2.27
CA SER A 137 -8.28 9.20 -2.05
C SER A 137 -9.61 9.24 -2.79
N TYR A 138 -10.11 10.41 -3.18
CA TYR A 138 -11.43 10.58 -3.78
C TYR A 138 -11.38 10.57 -5.31
N ALA A 139 -12.45 10.09 -5.95
CA ALA A 139 -12.60 10.21 -7.40
C ALA A 139 -12.49 11.68 -7.83
N ASP A 140 -11.78 11.92 -8.93
CA ASP A 140 -11.50 13.24 -9.50
C ASP A 140 -10.93 14.29 -8.52
N TYR A 141 -10.43 13.83 -7.36
CA TYR A 141 -9.92 14.68 -6.29
C TYR A 141 -10.97 15.67 -5.77
N SER A 142 -12.23 15.21 -5.68
CA SER A 142 -13.36 16.01 -5.20
C SER A 142 -13.97 15.40 -3.94
N TYR A 143 -14.24 16.24 -2.94
CA TYR A 143 -14.82 15.84 -1.67
C TYR A 143 -16.23 16.41 -1.54
N ASP A 144 -17.19 15.54 -1.24
CA ASP A 144 -18.56 15.92 -0.95
C ASP A 144 -18.75 16.04 0.56
N VAL A 145 -19.07 17.24 1.04
CA VAL A 145 -19.24 17.51 2.47
C VAL A 145 -20.55 16.91 3.00
N GLU A 146 -21.57 16.81 2.14
CA GLU A 146 -22.88 16.26 2.49
C GLU A 146 -22.88 14.73 2.47
N ASP A 147 -22.05 14.13 1.61
CA ASP A 147 -21.78 12.68 1.59
C ASP A 147 -20.27 12.36 1.53
N PRO A 148 -19.56 12.38 2.68
CA PRO A 148 -18.12 12.13 2.74
C PRO A 148 -17.67 10.75 2.26
N TRP A 149 -18.58 9.79 2.14
CA TRP A 149 -18.27 8.44 1.66
C TRP A 149 -18.38 8.34 0.14
N ASN A 150 -19.09 9.28 -0.48
CA ASN A 150 -19.19 9.37 -1.91
C ASN A 150 -17.79 9.45 -2.52
N SER A 151 -17.53 8.57 -3.49
CA SER A 151 -16.29 8.57 -4.25
C SER A 151 -15.00 8.32 -3.45
N LEU A 152 -15.09 7.98 -2.16
CA LEU A 152 -13.93 7.63 -1.33
C LEU A 152 -13.27 6.33 -1.84
N LEU A 153 -11.94 6.33 -1.90
CA LEU A 153 -11.09 5.26 -2.43
C LEU A 153 -11.28 4.94 -3.92
N HIS A 154 -11.95 5.80 -4.67
CA HIS A 154 -12.21 5.61 -6.11
C HIS A 154 -11.29 6.44 -7.03
N SER A 155 -10.21 7.02 -6.50
CA SER A 155 -9.31 7.83 -7.31
C SER A 155 -8.52 7.01 -8.33
N SER A 156 -8.24 7.62 -9.48
CA SER A 156 -7.39 7.01 -10.50
C SER A 156 -5.98 6.68 -9.96
N LEU A 157 -5.43 7.49 -9.04
CA LEU A 157 -4.13 7.20 -8.42
C LEU A 157 -4.13 5.90 -7.62
N LEU A 158 -5.20 5.62 -6.87
CA LEU A 158 -5.33 4.37 -6.13
C LEU A 158 -5.44 3.17 -7.07
N VAL A 159 -6.19 3.31 -8.17
CA VAL A 159 -6.27 2.27 -9.21
C VAL A 159 -4.91 2.01 -9.86
N LEU A 160 -4.15 3.06 -10.19
CA LEU A 160 -2.79 2.90 -10.75
C LEU A 160 -1.85 2.25 -9.73
N ALA A 161 -1.90 2.65 -8.46
CA ALA A 161 -1.10 2.07 -7.39
C ALA A 161 -1.42 0.58 -7.18
N TYR A 162 -2.71 0.22 -7.17
CA TYR A 162 -3.15 -1.16 -7.07
C TYR A 162 -2.61 -2.00 -8.23
N ARG A 163 -2.78 -1.53 -9.48
CA ARG A 163 -2.28 -2.22 -10.67
C ARG A 163 -0.75 -2.38 -10.64
N HIS A 164 -0.04 -1.34 -10.22
CA HIS A 164 1.42 -1.34 -10.13
C HIS A 164 1.95 -2.40 -9.15
N ILE A 165 1.32 -2.53 -7.97
CA ILE A 165 1.72 -3.48 -6.92
C ILE A 165 1.24 -4.90 -7.25
N PHE A 166 -0.07 -5.08 -7.44
CA PHE A 166 -0.69 -6.41 -7.40
C PHE A 166 -0.74 -7.09 -8.77
N THR A 167 -0.47 -6.37 -9.86
CA THR A 167 -0.48 -6.96 -11.21
C THR A 167 0.90 -6.87 -11.85
N SER A 168 1.35 -5.66 -12.19
CA SER A 168 2.72 -5.37 -12.62
C SER A 168 2.87 -3.87 -12.87
N PRO A 169 4.09 -3.31 -12.75
CA PRO A 169 4.38 -1.94 -13.20
C PRO A 169 3.99 -1.68 -14.66
N SER A 170 4.20 -2.66 -15.54
CA SER A 170 3.86 -2.57 -16.97
C SER A 170 2.36 -2.51 -17.26
N SER A 171 1.51 -2.97 -16.34
CA SER A 171 0.06 -2.89 -16.53
C SER A 171 -0.44 -1.45 -16.52
N VAL A 172 0.24 -0.57 -15.80
CA VAL A 172 -0.14 0.85 -15.65
C VAL A 172 0.00 1.59 -16.98
N ASP A 173 1.00 1.22 -17.78
CA ASP A 173 1.20 1.76 -19.11
C ASP A 173 0.20 1.13 -20.11
N GLN A 174 -0.64 1.95 -20.74
CA GLN A 174 -1.55 1.50 -21.82
C GLN A 174 -0.79 1.09 -23.10
N VAL A 175 0.54 1.13 -23.11
CA VAL A 175 1.36 0.62 -24.20
C VAL A 175 1.36 -0.90 -24.09
N LEU A 176 0.41 -1.55 -24.76
CA LEU A 176 0.33 -3.01 -24.90
C LEU A 176 1.67 -3.56 -25.42
N LYS A 177 2.50 -4.05 -24.50
CA LYS A 177 3.82 -4.65 -24.78
C LYS A 177 4.02 -5.98 -24.03
N ALA A 178 2.94 -6.70 -23.71
CA ALA A 178 3.05 -8.03 -23.16
C ALA A 178 2.72 -9.08 -24.22
N THR A 179 3.75 -9.76 -24.73
CA THR A 179 3.66 -10.98 -25.55
C THR A 179 3.75 -12.27 -24.73
N GLN A 180 3.93 -12.17 -23.40
CA GLN A 180 4.01 -13.31 -22.49
C GLN A 180 3.23 -13.06 -21.19
N SER A 181 2.65 -14.12 -20.66
CA SER A 181 1.96 -14.16 -19.36
C SER A 181 2.90 -13.83 -18.21
N GLY A 182 2.43 -13.05 -17.22
CA GLY A 182 3.19 -12.74 -16.02
C GLY A 182 3.33 -13.93 -15.06
N ASN A 183 4.37 -13.92 -14.22
CA ASN A 183 4.72 -15.04 -13.33
C ASN A 183 3.56 -15.50 -12.43
N ALA A 184 2.71 -14.59 -11.92
CA ALA A 184 1.55 -14.96 -11.11
C ALA A 184 0.58 -15.87 -11.89
N CYS A 185 0.29 -15.52 -13.16
CA CYS A 185 -0.54 -16.33 -14.04
C CYS A 185 0.12 -17.67 -14.39
N ILE A 186 1.45 -17.70 -14.60
CA ILE A 186 2.21 -18.94 -14.85
C ILE A 186 2.12 -19.89 -13.65
N HIS A 187 2.09 -19.36 -12.43
CA HIS A 187 2.08 -20.13 -11.20
C HIS A 187 0.68 -20.31 -10.57
N GLY A 188 -0.38 -19.86 -11.24
CA GLY A 188 -1.76 -20.01 -10.77
C GLY A 188 -2.05 -19.29 -9.45
N MET A 189 -1.33 -18.18 -9.20
CA MET A 189 -1.58 -17.28 -8.06
C MET A 189 -2.59 -16.19 -8.39
#